data_AF-A0A1Q5GT53-F1
#
_entry.id   AF-A0A1Q5GT53-F1
#
_cell.length_a   1.000
_cell.length_b   1.000
_cell.length_c   1.000
_cell.angle_alpha   90.00
_cell.angle_beta   90.00
_cell.angle_gamma   90.00
#
_symmetry.space_group_name_H-M   'P 1'
#
loop_
_entity.id
_entity.type
_entity.pdbx_description
1 polymer ?
#
loop_
_entity_poly.entity_id
_entity_poly.type
_entity_poly.pdbx_seq_one_letter_code
_entity_poly.pdbx_strand_id
1 'polypeptide(L)'
;MNTSSVPRRRVLRNLALAVVLVGAATPALDTAALAAQPTTYALTIVHLGRDGRPTDDYETAVTGISGPGADTSVRPHDASGTTTVRLPRGRYLLNSELTDTDGRSTDWIIQPRLDLDHDTTVTVDARTAAPVDVSPPDSTATFQGGAMFVEVTHDGVTRDINLVKYTPTLRVAHLGPDAEPGSVKQWYDSYWTGSTVGYALGHTGTGSRALTGLVRHPSAAELATVRIDAAARPGTRQSASVDIKPTGLAMGGSRSLPAPGTLTYLVTPERGTWDLTYTVPDTPGAESNRYSADRIAVRAGRTTTHTFDNAVFGPTLTDRPGVVRDGDELTLDVPMLADGDGHVPSEPPHETATTTLHRDGVLIGKRTGDPRRASFTVPPGRAAYRITSTVNRGGAPGTATRVSASWTFTSGTTTGPVPVPVSVVRFSPELSPTGTAAAGAQLRVPVTVLGAADGGRVRSALYAYSTDGGTTWTRVPVERGALTIRNPRAGTGVSLRAELTDTAGNTLTQTLVDAYRTH
;
A
#
# COMPACT_ATOMS: atom_id res chain seq x y z
N MET A 1 13.11 17.82 -43.39
CA MET A 1 13.58 18.77 -44.43
C MET A 1 12.48 19.77 -44.70
N ASN A 2 12.83 21.05 -44.54
CA ASN A 2 12.32 22.28 -45.18
C ASN A 2 10.81 22.51 -45.30
N THR A 3 10.20 23.39 -44.48
CA THR A 3 10.28 24.87 -44.42
C THR A 3 9.41 25.61 -45.44
N SER A 4 8.86 26.74 -44.94
CA SER A 4 8.38 27.95 -45.63
C SER A 4 6.85 28.12 -45.60
N SER A 5 6.23 29.01 -44.81
CA SER A 5 6.39 30.46 -44.54
C SER A 5 5.67 31.37 -45.58
N VAL A 6 4.55 32.02 -45.19
CA VAL A 6 4.37 33.51 -45.02
C VAL A 6 3.50 34.09 -46.20
N PRO A 7 2.93 35.33 -46.19
CA PRO A 7 1.87 35.96 -45.35
C PRO A 7 0.87 36.85 -46.17
N ARG A 8 -0.15 37.49 -45.54
CA ARG A 8 -0.75 38.81 -45.97
C ARG A 8 -1.39 39.49 -44.73
N ARG A 9 -0.84 40.57 -44.11
CA ARG A 9 -0.95 42.03 -44.42
C ARG A 9 -2.40 42.47 -44.77
N ARG A 10 -3.01 43.54 -44.21
CA ARG A 10 -2.46 44.85 -43.76
C ARG A 10 -3.58 45.82 -43.23
N VAL A 11 -3.15 46.98 -42.68
CA VAL A 11 -3.71 48.38 -42.84
C VAL A 11 -4.83 48.88 -41.87
N LEU A 12 -4.86 50.10 -41.26
CA LEU A 12 -4.02 51.34 -41.19
C LEU A 12 -4.50 52.31 -40.06
N ARG A 13 -3.53 53.11 -39.53
CA ARG A 13 -3.53 54.60 -39.27
C ARG A 13 -4.48 55.20 -38.22
N ASN A 14 -4.17 56.30 -37.50
CA ASN A 14 -3.07 57.28 -37.50
C ASN A 14 -3.22 58.13 -36.22
N LEU A 15 -2.12 58.59 -35.62
CA LEU A 15 -1.97 60.02 -35.30
C LEU A 15 -0.49 60.32 -34.98
N ALA A 16 0.03 61.30 -35.71
CA ALA A 16 1.37 61.83 -35.59
C ALA A 16 1.35 63.11 -34.77
N LEU A 17 2.36 63.31 -33.92
CA LEU A 17 2.83 64.63 -33.55
C LEU A 17 4.36 64.55 -33.42
N ALA A 18 5.06 65.41 -34.16
CA ALA A 18 6.50 65.57 -34.10
C ALA A 18 6.84 66.84 -33.30
N VAL A 19 7.79 66.75 -32.37
CA VAL A 19 8.66 67.86 -31.96
C VAL A 19 10.06 67.29 -31.72
N VAL A 20 11.04 67.93 -32.33
CA VAL A 20 12.48 67.68 -32.17
C VAL A 20 12.99 68.48 -30.96
N LEU A 21 13.82 67.88 -30.11
CA LEU A 21 14.92 68.58 -29.44
C LEU A 21 15.99 67.58 -29.00
N VAL A 22 17.23 67.90 -29.37
CA VAL A 22 18.46 67.14 -29.14
C VAL A 22 18.75 67.09 -27.64
N GLY A 23 18.90 65.88 -27.11
CA GLY A 23 19.46 65.60 -25.80
C GLY A 23 20.20 64.26 -25.87
N ALA A 24 21.48 64.26 -25.51
CA ALA A 24 22.40 63.13 -25.66
C ALA A 24 21.80 61.82 -25.14
N ALA A 25 21.78 60.79 -25.99
CA ALA A 25 21.43 59.44 -25.59
C ALA A 25 22.56 58.86 -24.74
N THR A 26 22.32 58.73 -23.44
CA THR A 26 23.00 57.74 -22.59
C THR A 26 22.68 56.34 -23.12
N PRO A 27 23.66 55.43 -23.24
CA PRO A 27 23.39 54.06 -23.66
C PRO A 27 22.48 53.41 -22.62
N ALA A 28 21.40 52.78 -23.09
CA ALA A 28 20.57 51.91 -22.28
C ALA A 28 21.46 50.76 -21.80
N LEU A 29 21.79 50.76 -20.52
CA LEU A 29 22.36 49.60 -19.85
C LEU A 29 21.27 48.53 -19.82
N ASP A 30 21.55 47.42 -20.50
CA ASP A 30 20.93 46.12 -20.22
C ASP A 30 21.13 45.82 -18.72
N THR A 31 20.16 46.16 -17.89
CA THR A 31 20.10 45.62 -16.54
C THR A 31 19.51 44.22 -16.64
N ALA A 32 20.35 43.26 -17.03
CA ALA A 32 20.21 41.92 -16.50
C ALA A 32 20.19 42.08 -14.98
N ALA A 33 19.04 41.81 -14.36
CA ALA A 33 18.94 41.80 -12.91
C ALA A 33 19.94 40.74 -12.41
N LEU A 34 21.12 41.19 -11.94
CA LEU A 34 22.02 40.35 -11.17
C LEU A 34 21.24 39.97 -9.92
N ALA A 35 20.63 38.78 -9.93
CA ALA A 35 20.19 38.16 -8.69
C ALA A 35 21.43 38.10 -7.79
N ALA A 36 21.39 38.80 -6.65
CA ALA A 36 22.46 38.76 -5.67
C ALA A 36 22.70 37.28 -5.34
N GLN A 37 23.95 36.82 -5.49
CA GLN A 37 24.28 35.45 -5.08
C GLN A 37 23.97 35.33 -3.58
N PRO A 38 23.26 34.26 -3.16
CA PRO A 38 22.93 34.09 -1.77
C PRO A 38 24.23 34.03 -0.95
N THR A 39 24.22 34.61 0.25
CA THR A 39 25.36 34.49 1.17
C THR A 39 25.69 33.02 1.37
N THR A 40 26.94 32.63 1.12
CA THR A 40 27.44 31.27 1.29
C THR A 40 28.47 31.20 2.41
N TYR A 41 28.51 30.07 3.10
CA TYR A 41 29.47 29.77 4.15
C TYR A 41 30.19 28.46 3.87
N ALA A 42 31.43 28.35 4.34
CA ALA A 42 32.18 27.11 4.29
C ALA A 42 31.67 26.15 5.38
N LEU A 43 31.29 24.94 4.98
CA LEU A 43 31.05 23.82 5.88
C LEU A 43 32.22 22.85 5.74
N THR A 44 33.04 22.77 6.78
CA THR A 44 34.12 21.79 6.88
C THR A 44 33.66 20.60 7.69
N ILE A 45 33.78 19.38 7.15
CA ILE A 45 33.35 18.13 7.79
C ILE A 45 34.57 17.24 7.98
N VAL A 46 34.86 16.88 9.23
CA VAL A 46 35.97 16.02 9.64
C VAL A 46 35.41 14.66 10.05
N HIS A 47 35.89 13.57 9.45
CA HIS A 47 35.42 12.21 9.69
C HIS A 47 36.49 11.42 10.45
N LEU A 48 36.13 10.91 11.63
CA LEU A 48 37.01 10.12 12.49
C LEU A 48 36.47 8.70 12.62
N GLY A 49 37.32 7.73 12.29
CA GLY A 49 37.05 6.30 12.49
C GLY A 49 37.06 5.90 13.96
N ARG A 50 36.82 4.61 14.24
CA ARG A 50 36.77 4.07 15.61
C ARG A 50 38.10 4.15 16.36
N ASP A 51 39.21 4.19 15.63
CA ASP A 51 40.55 4.40 16.19
C ASP A 51 40.84 5.87 16.52
N GLY A 52 39.89 6.78 16.21
CA GLY A 52 40.00 8.21 16.42
C GLY A 52 40.86 8.94 15.37
N ARG A 53 41.28 8.26 14.30
CA ARG A 53 42.04 8.87 13.19
C ARG A 53 41.10 9.26 12.04
N PRO A 54 41.53 10.20 11.17
CA PRO A 54 40.82 10.47 9.93
C PRO A 54 40.63 9.21 9.08
N THR A 55 39.49 9.09 8.43
CA THR A 55 39.14 7.95 7.56
C THR A 55 38.56 8.43 6.24
N ASP A 56 38.84 7.71 5.15
CA ASP A 56 38.24 7.88 3.83
C ASP A 56 37.03 6.96 3.57
N ASP A 57 36.80 5.98 4.45
CA ASP A 57 35.73 5.00 4.39
C ASP A 57 34.39 5.58 4.91
N TYR A 58 33.92 6.64 4.25
CA TYR A 58 32.64 7.27 4.58
C TYR A 58 31.83 7.69 3.36
N GLU A 59 30.51 7.73 3.55
CA GLU A 59 29.58 8.43 2.66
C GLU A 59 28.81 9.48 3.47
N THR A 60 28.91 10.74 3.06
CA THR A 60 28.25 11.86 3.73
C THR A 60 27.29 12.54 2.79
N ALA A 61 26.11 12.89 3.29
CA ALA A 61 25.14 13.72 2.59
C ALA A 61 24.77 14.94 3.45
N VAL A 62 24.66 16.09 2.79
CA VAL A 62 24.14 17.34 3.37
C VAL A 62 22.99 17.82 2.50
N THR A 63 21.79 17.84 3.08
CA THR A 63 20.54 18.15 2.37
C THR A 63 19.91 19.39 2.97
N GLY A 64 19.60 20.38 2.14
CA GLY A 64 18.92 21.61 2.54
C GLY A 64 17.48 21.35 2.97
N ILE A 65 17.05 22.09 3.99
CA ILE A 65 15.68 22.11 4.48
C ILE A 65 15.06 23.50 4.30
N SER A 66 15.76 24.57 4.66
CA SER A 66 15.27 25.95 4.53
C SER A 66 16.37 26.93 4.14
N GLY A 67 15.96 28.14 3.71
CA GLY A 67 16.85 29.17 3.16
C GLY A 67 17.14 29.00 1.66
N PRO A 68 17.98 29.86 1.06
CA PRO A 68 18.30 29.80 -0.37
C PRO A 68 18.92 28.48 -0.87
N GLY A 69 19.37 27.60 0.05
CA GLY A 69 19.88 26.27 -0.26
C GLY A 69 18.91 25.12 -0.03
N ALA A 70 17.60 25.37 0.18
CA ALA A 70 16.62 24.33 0.52
C ALA A 70 16.50 23.18 -0.50
N ASP A 71 16.80 23.45 -1.78
CA ASP A 71 16.82 22.45 -2.86
C ASP A 71 18.22 21.87 -3.11
N THR A 72 19.20 22.20 -2.27
CA THR A 72 20.57 21.70 -2.41
C THR A 72 20.72 20.34 -1.73
N SER A 73 21.37 19.40 -2.41
CA SER A 73 21.84 18.15 -1.84
C SER A 73 23.24 17.87 -2.35
N VAL A 74 24.21 17.73 -1.44
CA VAL A 74 25.61 17.48 -1.78
C VAL A 74 26.13 16.24 -1.05
N ARG A 75 27.05 15.53 -1.69
CA ARG A 75 27.73 14.36 -1.11
C ARG A 75 29.25 14.59 -1.08
N PRO A 76 29.73 15.45 -0.18
CA PRO A 76 31.14 15.81 -0.17
C PRO A 76 31.98 14.62 0.31
N HIS A 77 33.08 14.35 -0.39
CA HIS A 77 34.04 13.30 -0.06
C HIS A 77 35.45 13.79 -0.36
N ASP A 78 36.39 13.38 0.47
CA ASP A 78 37.82 13.57 0.31
C ASP A 78 38.55 12.47 1.10
N ALA A 79 39.57 11.87 0.48
CA ALA A 79 40.33 10.75 1.05
C ALA A 79 41.19 11.14 2.27
N SER A 80 41.36 12.44 2.56
CA SER A 80 42.01 12.89 3.80
C SER A 80 41.12 12.71 5.05
N GLY A 81 39.84 12.39 4.87
CA GLY A 81 38.83 12.40 5.92
C GLY A 81 38.29 13.78 6.26
N THR A 82 38.80 14.85 5.64
CA THR A 82 38.31 16.22 5.81
C THR A 82 37.86 16.80 4.48
N THR A 83 36.59 17.21 4.39
CA THR A 83 36.04 17.82 3.19
C THR A 83 35.47 19.21 3.52
N THR A 84 35.51 20.13 2.56
CA THR A 84 34.93 21.47 2.72
C THR A 84 34.06 21.80 1.52
N VAL A 85 32.81 22.17 1.77
CA VAL A 85 31.85 22.60 0.74
C VAL A 85 31.33 24.00 1.07
N ARG A 86 31.12 24.84 0.06
CA ARG A 86 30.46 26.14 0.24
C ARG A 86 28.97 26.00 -0.06
N LEU A 87 28.14 26.30 0.93
CA LEU A 87 26.68 26.18 0.81
C LEU A 87 26.01 27.52 1.16
N PRO A 88 24.85 27.84 0.58
CA PRO A 88 24.07 29.00 0.99
C PRO A 88 23.73 28.98 2.49
N ARG A 89 23.49 30.15 3.06
CA ARG A 89 22.91 30.25 4.40
C ARG A 89 21.60 29.46 4.49
N GLY A 90 21.40 28.66 5.54
CA GLY A 90 20.16 27.89 5.68
C GLY A 90 20.19 26.82 6.77
N ARG A 91 19.09 26.07 6.88
CA ARG A 91 18.99 24.85 7.71
C ARG A 91 19.25 23.64 6.84
N TYR A 92 20.09 22.73 7.33
CA TYR A 92 20.47 21.49 6.66
C TYR A 92 20.28 20.28 7.59
N LEU A 93 20.03 19.13 6.98
CA LEU A 93 20.21 17.80 7.56
C LEU A 93 21.55 17.24 7.07
N LEU A 94 22.39 16.80 8.01
CA LEU A 94 23.63 16.08 7.69
C LEU A 94 23.52 14.65 8.20
N ASN A 95 23.92 13.69 7.37
CA ASN A 95 24.17 12.33 7.82
C ASN A 95 25.45 11.79 7.20
N SER A 96 26.12 10.90 7.93
CA SER A 96 27.36 10.29 7.50
C SER A 96 27.39 8.82 7.92
N GLU A 97 27.69 7.95 6.96
CA GLU A 97 27.89 6.53 7.13
C GLU A 97 29.38 6.25 7.13
N LEU A 98 29.94 5.83 8.26
CA LEU A 98 31.33 5.41 8.35
C LEU A 98 31.35 3.88 8.34
N THR A 99 32.06 3.30 7.40
CA THR A 99 32.24 1.85 7.31
C THR A 99 33.55 1.48 7.99
N ASP A 100 33.50 0.51 8.91
CA ASP A 100 34.72 0.02 9.55
C ASP A 100 35.60 -0.72 8.54
N THR A 101 36.90 -0.81 8.83
CA THR A 101 37.94 -1.46 8.00
C THR A 101 37.66 -2.93 7.67
N ASP A 102 36.77 -3.59 8.42
CA ASP A 102 36.30 -4.95 8.13
C ASP A 102 35.19 -5.02 7.07
N GLY A 103 34.69 -3.86 6.62
CA GLY A 103 33.62 -3.71 5.63
C GLY A 103 32.24 -4.16 6.12
N ARG A 104 32.09 -4.52 7.40
CA ARG A 104 30.88 -5.17 7.92
C ARG A 104 30.13 -4.33 8.92
N SER A 105 30.79 -3.48 9.69
CA SER A 105 30.10 -2.61 10.65
C SER A 105 29.93 -1.19 10.09
N THR A 106 28.79 -0.57 10.40
CA THR A 106 28.50 0.79 9.96
C THR A 106 28.11 1.64 11.15
N ASP A 107 28.78 2.77 11.31
CA ASP A 107 28.44 3.83 12.23
C ASP A 107 27.69 4.93 11.45
N TRP A 108 26.40 5.10 11.72
CA TRP A 108 25.56 6.11 11.07
C TRP A 108 25.31 7.28 12.02
N ILE A 109 25.96 8.40 11.73
CA ILE A 109 25.90 9.61 12.55
C ILE A 109 25.02 10.63 11.85
N ILE A 110 24.04 11.16 12.58
CA ILE A 110 22.99 12.01 12.04
C ILE A 110 22.94 13.30 12.83
N GLN A 111 23.04 14.43 12.13
CA GLN A 111 22.79 15.76 12.67
C GLN A 111 21.48 16.30 12.08
N PRO A 112 20.35 16.15 12.79
CA PRO A 112 19.05 16.66 12.33
C PRO A 112 19.02 18.17 12.14
N ARG A 113 19.83 18.89 12.92
CA ARG A 113 19.90 20.35 12.91
C ARG A 113 21.32 20.82 12.64
N LEU A 114 21.54 21.29 11.41
CA LEU A 114 22.72 22.05 11.01
C LEU A 114 22.27 23.43 10.53
N ASP A 115 22.36 24.43 11.41
CA ASP A 115 22.18 25.85 11.06
C ASP A 115 23.49 26.37 10.46
N LEU A 116 23.48 26.74 9.17
CA LEU A 116 24.65 27.30 8.50
C LEU A 116 24.46 28.81 8.31
N ASP A 117 24.97 29.60 9.25
CA ASP A 117 24.92 31.08 9.23
C ASP A 117 26.30 31.76 9.41
N HIS A 118 27.35 30.95 9.50
CA HIS A 118 28.76 31.32 9.47
C HIS A 118 29.58 30.11 9.00
N ASP A 119 30.87 30.32 8.72
CA ASP A 119 31.78 29.20 8.42
C ASP A 119 31.80 28.23 9.62
N THR A 120 31.47 26.96 9.36
CA THR A 120 31.16 25.98 10.39
C THR A 120 32.00 24.72 10.19
N THR A 121 32.56 24.20 11.27
CA THR A 121 33.22 22.89 11.29
C THR A 121 32.39 21.88 12.06
N VAL A 122 32.13 20.73 11.43
CA VAL A 122 31.43 19.58 12.02
C VAL A 122 32.40 18.41 12.11
N THR A 123 32.44 17.74 13.26
CA THR A 123 33.20 16.50 13.43
C THR A 123 32.25 15.33 13.55
N VAL A 124 32.34 14.41 12.58
CA VAL A 124 31.67 13.12 12.58
C VAL A 124 32.62 12.09 13.18
N ASP A 125 32.30 11.59 14.38
CA ASP A 125 33.16 10.67 15.14
C ASP A 125 32.45 9.34 15.39
N ALA A 126 32.93 8.27 14.74
CA ALA A 126 32.37 6.92 14.87
C ALA A 126 32.40 6.36 16.29
N ARG A 127 33.24 6.88 17.19
CA ARG A 127 33.32 6.45 18.59
C ARG A 127 32.09 6.87 19.40
N THR A 128 31.36 7.89 18.94
CA THR A 128 30.14 8.38 19.59
C THR A 128 28.93 7.48 19.35
N ALA A 129 28.97 6.62 18.32
CA ALA A 129 27.86 5.76 17.98
C ALA A 129 27.68 4.62 18.99
N ALA A 130 26.44 4.22 19.22
CA ALA A 130 26.11 3.05 20.04
C ALA A 130 25.34 2.00 19.23
N PRO A 131 25.43 0.71 19.57
CA PRO A 131 24.78 -0.37 18.83
C PRO A 131 23.28 -0.23 18.71
N VAL A 132 22.76 -0.66 17.56
CA VAL A 132 21.36 -1.02 17.36
C VAL A 132 21.24 -2.51 17.62
N ASP A 133 20.97 -2.85 18.88
CA ASP A 133 20.77 -4.21 19.39
C ASP A 133 19.28 -4.49 19.57
N VAL A 134 18.67 -5.00 18.50
CA VAL A 134 17.27 -5.42 18.49
C VAL A 134 17.21 -6.88 18.11
N SER A 135 16.77 -7.76 19.00
CA SER A 135 16.74 -9.20 18.76
C SER A 135 15.46 -9.86 19.28
N PRO A 136 14.98 -10.93 18.62
CA PRO A 136 13.82 -11.67 19.08
C PRO A 136 14.12 -12.49 20.34
N PRO A 137 13.11 -12.97 21.06
CA PRO A 137 13.30 -13.83 22.23
C PRO A 137 13.89 -15.22 21.87
N ASP A 138 13.85 -15.61 20.60
CA ASP A 138 14.49 -16.82 20.08
C ASP A 138 15.96 -16.54 19.74
N SER A 139 16.87 -17.00 20.61
CA SER A 139 18.31 -16.81 20.44
C SER A 139 18.91 -17.58 19.26
N THR A 140 18.17 -18.49 18.63
CA THR A 140 18.60 -19.24 17.44
C THR A 140 18.15 -18.60 16.13
N ALA A 141 17.32 -17.55 16.20
CA ALA A 141 16.84 -16.85 15.03
C ALA A 141 17.98 -16.15 14.29
N THR A 142 17.91 -16.18 12.96
CA THR A 142 18.93 -15.62 12.07
C THR A 142 18.48 -14.27 11.52
N PHE A 143 19.31 -13.24 11.66
CA PHE A 143 19.06 -11.92 11.11
C PHE A 143 18.99 -11.99 9.59
N GLN A 144 17.93 -11.44 9.00
CA GLN A 144 17.74 -11.37 7.56
C GLN A 144 18.02 -9.98 7.02
N GLY A 145 17.76 -8.93 7.81
CA GLY A 145 17.98 -7.55 7.42
C GLY A 145 17.31 -6.58 8.37
N GLY A 146 17.78 -5.33 8.36
CA GLY A 146 17.24 -4.23 9.14
C GLY A 146 17.38 -2.90 8.40
N ALA A 147 16.49 -1.97 8.71
CA ALA A 147 16.51 -0.63 8.15
C ALA A 147 16.17 0.40 9.22
N MET A 148 16.95 1.47 9.28
CA MET A 148 16.67 2.64 10.10
C MET A 148 16.26 3.79 9.19
N PHE A 149 15.25 4.55 9.60
CA PHE A 149 14.73 5.70 8.88
C PHE A 149 14.65 6.89 9.84
N VAL A 150 14.93 8.08 9.33
CA VAL A 150 14.79 9.34 10.07
C VAL A 150 14.14 10.38 9.16
N GLU A 151 13.04 10.95 9.61
CA GLU A 151 12.37 12.12 9.05
C GLU A 151 12.69 13.34 9.93
N VAL A 152 13.12 14.43 9.30
CA VAL A 152 13.36 15.72 9.95
C VAL A 152 12.47 16.78 9.31
N THR A 153 11.67 17.46 10.11
CA THR A 153 10.73 18.49 9.63
C THR A 153 11.07 19.86 10.21
N HIS A 154 11.23 20.86 9.34
CA HIS A 154 11.43 22.24 9.73
C HIS A 154 10.69 23.17 8.76
N ASP A 155 9.95 24.15 9.30
CA ASP A 155 9.10 25.09 8.54
C ASP A 155 8.17 24.43 7.50
N GLY A 156 7.59 23.28 7.86
CA GLY A 156 6.68 22.52 6.99
C GLY A 156 7.36 21.70 5.89
N VAL A 157 8.69 21.76 5.79
CA VAL A 157 9.48 20.95 4.87
C VAL A 157 10.02 19.74 5.61
N THR A 158 9.74 18.54 5.10
CA THR A 158 10.28 17.28 5.62
C THR A 158 11.37 16.75 4.70
N ARG A 159 12.45 16.24 5.30
CA ARG A 159 13.49 15.44 4.64
C ARG A 159 13.59 14.10 5.33
N ASP A 160 13.66 13.03 4.56
CA ASP A 160 13.88 11.68 5.03
C ASP A 160 15.24 11.15 4.58
N ILE A 161 15.85 10.34 5.45
CA ILE A 161 17.05 9.57 5.18
C ILE A 161 16.84 8.16 5.73
N ASN A 162 17.43 7.17 5.08
CA ASN A 162 17.34 5.80 5.52
C ASN A 162 18.63 5.04 5.26
N LEU A 163 18.82 3.98 6.05
CA LEU A 163 19.95 3.07 5.90
C LEU A 163 19.48 1.63 6.07
N VAL A 164 19.77 0.79 5.08
CA VAL A 164 19.45 -0.65 5.08
C VAL A 164 20.73 -1.46 5.30
N LYS A 165 20.68 -2.48 6.16
CA LYS A 165 21.78 -3.40 6.45
C LYS A 165 21.29 -4.84 6.51
N TYR A 166 22.08 -5.75 5.95
CA TYR A 166 21.85 -7.19 5.99
C TYR A 166 22.72 -7.91 7.04
N THR A 167 23.41 -7.13 7.87
CA THR A 167 24.18 -7.57 9.04
C THR A 167 23.71 -6.81 10.29
N PRO A 168 23.67 -7.45 11.48
CA PRO A 168 23.24 -6.81 12.72
C PRO A 168 24.39 -6.01 13.37
N THR A 169 25.03 -5.14 12.59
CA THR A 169 26.29 -4.45 12.94
C THR A 169 26.16 -2.93 12.82
N LEU A 170 24.92 -2.43 12.78
CA LEU A 170 24.60 -1.01 12.74
C LEU A 170 24.81 -0.37 14.12
N ARG A 171 25.47 0.77 14.13
CA ARG A 171 25.54 1.69 15.27
C ARG A 171 25.04 3.05 14.83
N VAL A 172 24.40 3.79 15.72
CA VAL A 172 23.84 5.11 15.41
C VAL A 172 24.23 6.14 16.46
N ALA A 173 24.42 7.40 16.04
CA ALA A 173 24.68 8.53 16.92
C ALA A 173 23.91 9.77 16.48
N HIS A 174 23.44 10.54 17.46
CA HIS A 174 23.03 11.92 17.22
C HIS A 174 24.23 12.86 17.29
N LEU A 175 24.29 13.80 16.36
CA LEU A 175 25.29 14.84 16.28
C LEU A 175 24.64 16.23 16.34
N GLY A 176 25.30 17.16 17.00
CA GLY A 176 24.87 18.55 17.07
C GLY A 176 23.82 18.84 18.16
N PRO A 177 23.17 20.01 18.08
CA PRO A 177 22.15 20.43 19.03
C PRO A 177 20.80 19.74 18.78
N ASP A 178 19.92 19.83 19.79
CA ASP A 178 18.52 19.46 19.64
C ASP A 178 17.83 20.25 18.52
N ALA A 179 17.10 19.54 17.68
CA ALA A 179 16.12 20.12 16.77
C ALA A 179 14.85 20.53 17.55
N GLU A 180 13.89 21.08 16.84
CA GLU A 180 12.62 21.52 17.43
C GLU A 180 11.86 20.31 18.01
N PRO A 181 11.14 20.44 19.15
CA PRO A 181 10.38 19.32 19.72
C PRO A 181 9.41 18.70 18.72
N GLY A 182 9.54 17.39 18.50
CA GLY A 182 8.68 16.63 17.58
C GLY A 182 9.06 16.74 16.10
N SER A 183 10.15 17.44 15.77
CA SER A 183 10.63 17.58 14.39
C SER A 183 11.35 16.34 13.87
N VAL A 184 11.87 15.49 14.75
CA VAL A 184 12.62 14.28 14.40
C VAL A 184 11.77 13.06 14.68
N LYS A 185 11.29 12.40 13.62
CA LYS A 185 10.62 11.10 13.68
C LYS A 185 11.55 10.05 13.13
N GLN A 186 11.63 8.90 13.79
CA GLN A 186 12.54 7.85 13.38
C GLN A 186 11.99 6.47 13.73
N TRP A 187 12.45 5.47 13.01
CA TRP A 187 12.07 4.10 13.27
C TRP A 187 13.11 3.12 12.76
N TYR A 188 13.17 1.97 13.42
CA TYR A 188 13.99 0.83 13.03
C TYR A 188 13.08 -0.36 12.80
N ASP A 189 13.27 -1.06 11.68
CA ASP A 189 12.58 -2.28 11.32
C ASP A 189 13.61 -3.38 11.08
N SER A 190 13.41 -4.58 11.63
CA SER A 190 14.30 -5.73 11.47
C SER A 190 13.54 -7.03 11.30
N TYR A 191 14.12 -7.94 10.52
CA TYR A 191 13.52 -9.21 10.16
C TYR A 191 14.44 -10.36 10.50
N TRP A 192 13.86 -11.40 11.08
CA TRP A 192 14.58 -12.59 11.53
C TRP A 192 13.84 -13.86 11.11
N THR A 193 14.60 -14.90 10.82
CA THR A 193 14.06 -16.24 10.53
C THR A 193 14.39 -17.17 11.68
N GLY A 194 13.36 -17.60 12.41
CA GLY A 194 13.45 -18.72 13.35
C GLY A 194 13.18 -20.06 12.66
N SER A 195 13.17 -21.14 13.45
CA SER A 195 12.95 -22.50 12.93
C SER A 195 11.55 -22.73 12.36
N THR A 196 10.52 -22.15 12.99
CA THR A 196 9.10 -22.34 12.60
C THR A 196 8.34 -21.04 12.37
N VAL A 197 8.90 -19.90 12.79
CA VAL A 197 8.27 -18.57 12.71
C VAL A 197 9.22 -17.55 12.12
N GLY A 198 8.69 -16.43 11.64
CA GLY A 198 9.46 -15.23 11.32
C GLY A 198 9.28 -14.20 12.42
N TYR A 199 10.23 -13.29 12.56
CA TYR A 199 10.06 -12.12 13.41
C TYR A 199 10.14 -10.87 12.54
N ALA A 200 9.21 -9.94 12.76
CA ALA A 200 9.27 -8.60 12.22
C ALA A 200 9.20 -7.61 13.39
N LEU A 201 10.38 -7.17 13.83
CA LEU A 201 10.53 -6.33 15.00
C LEU A 201 10.77 -4.90 14.54
N GLY A 202 10.13 -3.95 15.20
CA GLY A 202 10.49 -2.57 15.00
C GLY A 202 10.22 -1.71 16.21
N HIS A 203 10.86 -0.56 16.18
CA HIS A 203 10.73 0.51 17.15
C HIS A 203 10.46 1.83 16.43
N THR A 204 9.64 2.71 16.99
CA THR A 204 9.44 4.06 16.44
C THR A 204 9.42 5.09 17.56
N GLY A 205 9.92 6.29 17.27
CA GLY A 205 9.96 7.39 18.21
C GLY A 205 9.88 8.73 17.51
N THR A 206 9.44 9.75 18.24
CA THR A 206 9.40 11.14 17.77
C THR A 206 9.89 12.06 18.89
N GLY A 207 10.74 13.04 18.54
CA GLY A 207 11.39 13.91 19.50
C GLY A 207 12.19 15.04 18.82
N SER A 208 13.20 15.55 19.52
CA SER A 208 14.13 16.60 19.03
C SER A 208 15.48 16.04 18.57
N ARG A 209 15.75 14.74 18.78
CA ARG A 209 17.07 14.12 18.56
C ARG A 209 16.96 12.84 17.76
N ALA A 210 18.00 12.55 16.98
CA ALA A 210 18.23 11.22 16.42
C ALA A 210 18.62 10.24 17.55
N LEU A 211 18.48 8.93 17.31
CA LEU A 211 18.92 7.92 18.28
C LEU A 211 20.44 7.91 18.46
N THR A 212 20.88 7.58 19.67
CA THR A 212 22.27 7.20 19.97
C THR A 212 22.22 5.79 20.54
N GLY A 213 22.37 4.80 19.65
CA GLY A 213 22.05 3.40 19.92
C GLY A 213 20.56 3.11 20.11
N LEU A 214 20.24 1.82 20.13
CA LEU A 214 18.90 1.30 20.40
C LEU A 214 19.05 -0.11 20.98
N VAL A 215 18.46 -0.38 22.14
CA VAL A 215 18.41 -1.72 22.72
C VAL A 215 16.94 -2.13 22.90
N ARG A 216 16.54 -3.23 22.27
CA ARG A 216 15.18 -3.81 22.37
C ARG A 216 15.24 -5.34 22.30
N HIS A 217 14.81 -6.00 23.37
CA HIS A 217 14.71 -7.46 23.44
C HIS A 217 13.29 -7.85 23.87
N PRO A 218 12.28 -7.70 22.98
CA PRO A 218 10.90 -8.00 23.34
C PRO A 218 10.75 -9.46 23.76
N SER A 219 10.04 -9.69 24.85
CA SER A 219 9.58 -11.00 25.26
C SER A 219 8.49 -11.52 24.32
N ALA A 220 8.23 -12.83 24.35
CA ALA A 220 7.17 -13.43 23.54
C ALA A 220 5.77 -12.84 23.84
N ALA A 221 5.52 -12.41 25.08
CA ALA A 221 4.23 -11.82 25.48
C ALA A 221 4.02 -10.41 24.93
N GLU A 222 5.09 -9.69 24.57
CA GLU A 222 5.04 -8.35 23.99
C GLU A 222 4.84 -8.37 22.47
N LEU A 223 4.95 -9.54 21.84
CA LEU A 223 4.75 -9.71 20.40
C LEU A 223 3.31 -10.13 20.09
N ALA A 224 2.83 -9.71 18.92
CA ALA A 224 1.59 -10.20 18.33
C ALA A 224 1.88 -11.28 17.30
N THR A 225 0.94 -12.19 17.09
CA THR A 225 1.05 -13.25 16.09
C THR A 225 0.24 -12.88 14.86
N VAL A 226 0.90 -12.80 13.70
CA VAL A 226 0.25 -12.72 12.40
C VAL A 226 0.42 -14.07 11.72
N ARG A 227 -0.69 -14.80 11.57
CA ARG A 227 -0.75 -16.08 10.89
C ARG A 227 -1.25 -15.88 9.47
N ILE A 228 -0.48 -16.35 8.49
CA ILE A 228 -0.83 -16.31 7.08
C ILE A 228 -1.05 -17.75 6.62
N ASP A 229 -2.27 -18.06 6.18
CA ASP A 229 -2.64 -19.34 5.62
C ASP A 229 -2.76 -19.20 4.09
N ALA A 230 -2.05 -20.06 3.36
CA ALA A 230 -2.17 -20.15 1.91
C ALA A 230 -3.10 -21.33 1.57
N ALA A 231 -4.23 -21.03 0.95
CA ALA A 231 -5.10 -22.07 0.42
C ALA A 231 -4.52 -22.66 -0.87
N ALA A 232 -4.74 -23.96 -1.10
CA ALA A 232 -4.37 -24.61 -2.34
C ALA A 232 -5.53 -24.65 -3.33
N ARG A 233 -5.26 -24.36 -4.61
CA ARG A 233 -6.18 -24.76 -5.67
C ARG A 233 -6.14 -26.29 -5.81
N PRO A 234 -7.29 -26.97 -5.95
CA PRO A 234 -7.32 -28.41 -6.14
C PRO A 234 -6.37 -28.88 -7.25
N GLY A 235 -5.49 -29.84 -6.94
CA GLY A 235 -4.55 -30.41 -7.92
C GLY A 235 -3.30 -29.56 -8.21
N THR A 236 -3.08 -28.44 -7.51
CA THR A 236 -1.88 -27.61 -7.67
C THR A 236 -1.00 -27.65 -6.44
N ARG A 237 0.32 -27.55 -6.64
CA ARG A 237 1.29 -27.17 -5.61
C ARG A 237 2.06 -25.98 -6.15
N GLN A 238 1.90 -24.84 -5.52
CA GLN A 238 2.62 -23.61 -5.84
C GLN A 238 3.21 -23.06 -4.54
N SER A 239 4.27 -22.26 -4.65
CA SER A 239 4.77 -21.48 -3.52
C SER A 239 4.50 -20.02 -3.80
N ALA A 240 3.83 -19.35 -2.88
CA ALA A 240 3.65 -17.92 -2.89
C ALA A 240 4.84 -17.23 -2.21
N SER A 241 5.04 -15.95 -2.50
CA SER A 241 5.86 -15.06 -1.68
C SER A 241 4.94 -14.23 -0.77
N VAL A 242 5.31 -14.10 0.50
CA VAL A 242 4.63 -13.28 1.50
C VAL A 242 5.59 -12.18 1.93
N ASP A 243 5.22 -10.94 1.59
CA ASP A 243 5.88 -9.74 2.08
C ASP A 243 5.09 -9.18 3.26
N ILE A 244 5.79 -8.85 4.35
CA ILE A 244 5.22 -8.20 5.54
C ILE A 244 6.03 -6.96 5.88
N LYS A 245 5.36 -5.85 6.19
CA LYS A 245 6.01 -4.60 6.63
C LYS A 245 5.11 -3.77 7.54
N PRO A 246 5.64 -2.88 8.38
CA PRO A 246 4.85 -1.81 8.98
C PRO A 246 4.20 -0.93 7.92
N THR A 247 2.99 -0.43 8.16
CA THR A 247 2.31 0.49 7.24
C THR A 247 3.08 1.80 7.11
N GLY A 248 3.28 2.26 5.87
CA GLY A 248 4.01 3.50 5.54
C GLY A 248 5.37 3.26 4.91
N LEU A 249 6.28 4.23 5.03
CA LEU A 249 7.68 4.08 4.62
C LEU A 249 8.38 3.10 5.57
N ALA A 250 8.71 1.91 5.07
CA ALA A 250 9.33 0.85 5.85
C ALA A 250 10.02 -0.14 4.92
N MET A 251 10.97 -0.89 5.48
CA MET A 251 11.50 -2.09 4.83
C MET A 251 10.55 -3.26 5.10
N GLY A 252 10.31 -4.10 4.10
CA GLY A 252 9.54 -5.34 4.25
C GLY A 252 10.44 -6.58 4.30
N GLY A 253 9.98 -7.61 5.00
CA GLY A 253 10.56 -8.95 4.97
C GLY A 253 9.75 -9.86 4.06
N SER A 254 10.44 -10.65 3.24
CA SER A 254 9.82 -11.59 2.29
C SER A 254 10.14 -13.04 2.65
N ARG A 255 9.14 -13.93 2.57
CA ARG A 255 9.33 -15.38 2.74
C ARG A 255 8.50 -16.19 1.76
N SER A 256 9.03 -17.34 1.36
CA SER A 256 8.27 -18.32 0.59
C SER A 256 7.27 -19.06 1.47
N LEU A 257 6.07 -19.29 0.95
CA LEU A 257 4.99 -20.03 1.58
C LEU A 257 4.43 -21.07 0.59
N PRO A 258 4.68 -22.37 0.81
CA PRO A 258 4.01 -23.43 0.06
C PRO A 258 2.49 -23.39 0.24
N ALA A 259 1.74 -23.65 -0.84
CA ALA A 259 0.29 -23.82 -0.82
C ALA A 259 -0.08 -25.30 -1.08
N PRO A 260 -0.85 -25.95 -0.19
CA PRO A 260 -1.42 -25.39 1.03
C PRO A 260 -0.34 -25.31 2.12
N GLY A 261 -0.43 -24.30 2.98
CA GLY A 261 0.54 -24.14 4.05
C GLY A 261 0.27 -22.94 4.95
N THR A 262 1.08 -22.80 5.98
CA THR A 262 1.00 -21.72 6.96
C THR A 262 2.36 -21.08 7.13
N LEU A 263 2.39 -19.75 7.14
CA LEU A 263 3.50 -18.95 7.62
C LEU A 263 3.05 -18.17 8.86
N THR A 264 3.92 -18.03 9.85
CA THR A 264 3.65 -17.23 11.05
C THR A 264 4.74 -16.20 11.25
N TYR A 265 4.34 -14.94 11.47
CA TYR A 265 5.21 -13.88 11.94
C TYR A 265 4.84 -13.47 13.36
N LEU A 266 5.85 -13.27 14.20
CA LEU A 266 5.74 -12.57 15.47
C LEU A 266 6.17 -11.13 15.25
N VAL A 267 5.27 -10.19 15.50
CA VAL A 267 5.45 -8.78 15.15
C VAL A 267 5.34 -7.87 16.37
N THR A 268 6.04 -6.76 16.34
CA THR A 268 5.96 -5.72 17.39
C THR A 268 4.71 -4.84 17.21
N PRO A 269 3.80 -4.76 18.21
CA PRO A 269 2.65 -3.85 18.13
C PRO A 269 3.03 -2.36 18.18
N GLU A 270 4.19 -2.03 18.76
CA GLU A 270 4.69 -0.65 18.89
C GLU A 270 4.82 0.06 17.53
N ARG A 271 5.09 -0.68 16.44
CA ARG A 271 5.18 -0.10 15.09
C ARG A 271 3.84 0.28 14.46
N GLY A 272 2.73 0.01 15.15
CA GLY A 272 1.40 0.32 14.67
C GLY A 272 0.84 -0.80 13.81
N THR A 273 0.25 -0.44 12.67
CA THR A 273 -0.37 -1.41 11.76
C THR A 273 0.64 -2.00 10.79
N TRP A 274 0.30 -3.18 10.28
CA TRP A 274 1.13 -3.93 9.34
C TRP A 274 0.40 -4.15 8.02
N ASP A 275 1.15 -4.18 6.93
CA ASP A 275 0.65 -4.50 5.59
C ASP A 275 1.24 -5.85 5.15
N LEU A 276 0.40 -6.70 4.55
CA LEU A 276 0.77 -7.96 3.94
C LEU A 276 0.53 -7.91 2.43
N THR A 277 1.50 -8.41 1.66
CA THR A 277 1.32 -8.74 0.25
C THR A 277 1.55 -10.23 0.06
N TYR A 278 0.55 -10.93 -0.46
CA TYR A 278 0.63 -12.33 -0.85
C TYR A 278 0.69 -12.41 -2.38
N THR A 279 1.82 -12.87 -2.91
CA THR A 279 2.08 -12.95 -4.35
C THR A 279 2.13 -14.41 -4.78
N VAL A 280 1.19 -14.84 -5.61
CA VAL A 280 1.21 -16.15 -6.26
C VAL A 280 1.83 -15.98 -7.64
N PRO A 281 2.97 -16.64 -7.93
CA PRO A 281 3.50 -16.63 -9.28
C PRO A 281 2.52 -17.32 -10.21
N ASP A 282 2.23 -16.69 -11.35
CA ASP A 282 1.56 -17.36 -12.45
C ASP A 282 2.59 -18.15 -13.28
N THR A 283 2.14 -18.82 -14.34
CA THR A 283 3.03 -19.51 -15.28
C THR A 283 4.14 -18.57 -15.81
N PRO A 284 5.35 -19.08 -16.10
CA PRO A 284 6.45 -18.24 -16.56
C PRO A 284 6.05 -17.36 -17.75
N GLY A 285 6.12 -16.04 -17.60
CA GLY A 285 5.73 -15.05 -18.63
C GLY A 285 4.37 -14.37 -18.40
N ALA A 286 3.58 -14.78 -17.40
CA ALA A 286 2.37 -14.10 -16.97
C ALA A 286 2.62 -13.20 -15.74
N GLU A 287 1.78 -12.18 -15.55
CA GLU A 287 1.86 -11.31 -14.38
C GLU A 287 1.49 -12.10 -13.11
N SER A 288 2.25 -11.90 -12.03
CA SER A 288 1.95 -12.56 -10.76
C SER A 288 0.69 -11.96 -10.14
N ASN A 289 -0.22 -12.83 -9.68
CA ASN A 289 -1.42 -12.37 -9.00
C ASN A 289 -1.08 -12.01 -7.54
N ARG A 290 -1.45 -10.81 -7.12
CA ARG A 290 -1.16 -10.27 -5.79
C ARG A 290 -2.44 -10.01 -5.01
N TYR A 291 -2.40 -10.30 -3.73
CA TYR A 291 -3.43 -9.98 -2.76
C TYR A 291 -2.81 -9.13 -1.65
N SER A 292 -3.60 -8.22 -1.09
CA SER A 292 -3.13 -7.34 -0.02
C SER A 292 -4.09 -7.35 1.16
N ALA A 293 -3.51 -7.31 2.36
CA ALA A 293 -4.21 -7.00 3.59
C ALA A 293 -3.46 -5.84 4.26
N ASP A 294 -4.04 -4.64 4.15
CA ASP A 294 -3.40 -3.41 4.61
C ASP A 294 -3.91 -3.00 6.00
N ARG A 295 -3.09 -2.25 6.73
CA ARG A 295 -3.43 -1.66 8.03
C ARG A 295 -3.93 -2.69 9.06
N ILE A 296 -3.35 -3.88 9.05
CA ILE A 296 -3.65 -4.95 10.01
C ILE A 296 -3.29 -4.45 11.42
N ALA A 297 -4.32 -4.31 12.25
CA ALA A 297 -4.16 -3.95 13.65
C ALA A 297 -3.73 -5.19 14.45
N VAL A 298 -2.62 -5.06 15.17
CA VAL A 298 -2.05 -6.16 15.96
C VAL A 298 -2.03 -5.79 17.45
N ARG A 299 -2.12 -6.81 18.32
CA ARG A 299 -2.08 -6.63 19.78
C ARG A 299 -1.20 -7.70 20.39
N ALA A 300 -0.38 -7.31 21.37
CA ALA A 300 0.50 -8.22 22.09
C ALA A 300 -0.28 -9.44 22.63
N GLY A 301 0.30 -10.63 22.48
CA GLY A 301 -0.29 -11.90 22.89
C GLY A 301 -1.54 -12.34 22.09
N ARG A 302 -1.94 -11.62 21.03
CA ARG A 302 -3.09 -11.97 20.19
C ARG A 302 -2.66 -12.48 18.82
N THR A 303 -3.43 -13.44 18.31
CA THR A 303 -3.30 -13.94 16.93
C THR A 303 -4.30 -13.25 16.02
N THR A 304 -3.80 -12.77 14.89
CA THR A 304 -4.60 -12.33 13.73
C THR A 304 -4.28 -13.28 12.58
N THR A 305 -5.31 -13.84 11.95
CA THR A 305 -5.16 -14.80 10.85
C THR A 305 -5.69 -14.19 9.57
N HIS A 306 -4.91 -14.30 8.49
CA HIS A 306 -5.33 -14.01 7.13
C HIS A 306 -5.17 -15.26 6.29
N THR A 307 -6.24 -15.67 5.61
CA THR A 307 -6.21 -16.75 4.64
C THR A 307 -6.29 -16.15 3.25
N PHE A 308 -5.32 -16.47 2.39
CA PHE A 308 -5.24 -15.94 1.03
C PHE A 308 -5.59 -17.00 -0.03
N ASP A 309 -6.17 -16.52 -1.14
CA ASP A 309 -6.59 -17.31 -2.30
C ASP A 309 -7.58 -18.45 -1.92
N ASN A 310 -8.35 -18.25 -0.84
CA ASN A 310 -9.33 -19.22 -0.35
C ASN A 310 -10.73 -19.01 -0.95
N ALA A 311 -11.50 -20.10 -1.01
CA ALA A 311 -12.95 -20.03 -1.15
C ALA A 311 -13.58 -19.40 0.12
N VAL A 312 -14.70 -18.68 0.04
CA VAL A 312 -15.57 -18.50 -1.13
C VAL A 312 -15.25 -17.22 -1.89
N PHE A 313 -14.93 -17.35 -3.19
CA PHE A 313 -14.73 -16.19 -4.05
C PHE A 313 -16.06 -15.49 -4.37
N GLY A 314 -16.05 -14.15 -4.36
CA GLY A 314 -17.23 -13.37 -4.73
C GLY A 314 -17.03 -11.86 -4.74
N PRO A 315 -18.11 -11.10 -4.94
CA PRO A 315 -18.06 -9.65 -4.96
C PRO A 315 -17.63 -9.06 -3.62
N THR A 316 -16.88 -7.96 -3.63
CA THR A 316 -16.59 -7.14 -2.44
C THR A 316 -16.69 -5.65 -2.79
N LEU A 317 -16.66 -4.78 -1.77
CA LEU A 317 -16.53 -3.34 -1.95
C LEU A 317 -15.21 -2.88 -1.34
N THR A 318 -14.59 -1.86 -1.93
CA THR A 318 -13.37 -1.24 -1.38
C THR A 318 -13.73 0.04 -0.63
N ASP A 319 -12.71 0.81 -0.25
CA ASP A 319 -12.80 2.18 0.25
C ASP A 319 -13.42 3.20 -0.75
N ARG A 320 -13.61 2.80 -2.01
CA ARG A 320 -14.21 3.62 -3.07
C ARG A 320 -15.65 3.19 -3.34
N PRO A 321 -16.53 4.11 -3.76
CA PRO A 321 -17.90 3.75 -4.14
C PRO A 321 -17.90 2.71 -5.26
N GLY A 322 -18.66 1.63 -5.07
CA GLY A 322 -18.74 0.56 -6.08
C GLY A 322 -19.38 0.99 -7.40
N VAL A 323 -20.27 2.00 -7.36
CA VAL A 323 -20.82 2.64 -8.56
C VAL A 323 -20.83 4.15 -8.37
N VAL A 324 -20.46 4.89 -9.41
CA VAL A 324 -20.49 6.36 -9.45
C VAL A 324 -21.24 6.81 -10.70
N ARG A 325 -22.05 7.87 -10.53
CA ARG A 325 -22.67 8.63 -11.61
C ARG A 325 -21.99 9.99 -11.72
N ASP A 326 -21.45 10.32 -12.89
CA ASP A 326 -20.86 11.63 -13.17
C ASP A 326 -21.36 12.15 -14.52
N GLY A 327 -22.02 13.31 -14.55
CA GLY A 327 -22.60 13.83 -15.79
C GLY A 327 -23.60 12.85 -16.40
N ASP A 328 -23.25 12.29 -17.56
CA ASP A 328 -23.94 11.23 -18.32
C ASP A 328 -23.14 9.92 -18.43
N GLU A 329 -22.12 9.73 -17.57
CA GLU A 329 -21.40 8.49 -17.38
C GLU A 329 -21.79 7.75 -16.09
N LEU A 330 -21.83 6.42 -16.16
CA LEU A 330 -21.99 5.52 -15.03
C LEU A 330 -20.82 4.54 -15.02
N THR A 331 -20.05 4.55 -13.92
CA THR A 331 -18.85 3.74 -13.75
C THR A 331 -19.05 2.76 -12.59
N LEU A 332 -18.80 1.48 -12.86
CA LEU A 332 -18.75 0.38 -11.90
C LEU A 332 -17.28 0.11 -11.54
N ASP A 333 -17.00 -0.05 -10.26
CA ASP A 333 -15.77 -0.58 -9.69
C ASP A 333 -16.12 -1.54 -8.54
N VAL A 334 -16.51 -2.77 -8.88
CA VAL A 334 -16.87 -3.82 -7.91
C VAL A 334 -16.05 -5.07 -8.21
N PRO A 335 -15.00 -5.38 -7.42
CA PRO A 335 -14.23 -6.59 -7.62
C PRO A 335 -15.12 -7.82 -7.43
N MET A 336 -15.31 -8.61 -8.48
CA MET A 336 -16.21 -9.78 -8.46
C MET A 336 -15.57 -11.04 -7.89
N LEU A 337 -14.25 -11.05 -7.71
CA LEU A 337 -13.46 -12.25 -7.40
C LEU A 337 -12.54 -12.07 -6.19
N ALA A 338 -12.97 -11.34 -5.17
CA ALA A 338 -12.25 -11.31 -3.90
C ALA A 338 -12.32 -12.68 -3.22
N ASP A 339 -11.22 -13.12 -2.62
CA ASP A 339 -11.11 -14.41 -1.90
C ASP A 339 -12.01 -14.46 -0.66
N GLY A 340 -12.11 -15.59 0.04
CA GLY A 340 -13.02 -15.80 1.16
C GLY A 340 -12.93 -14.76 2.26
N ASP A 341 -11.71 -14.30 2.57
CA ASP A 341 -11.42 -13.28 3.58
C ASP A 341 -11.64 -11.85 3.06
N GLY A 342 -11.85 -11.69 1.75
CA GLY A 342 -12.23 -10.45 1.10
C GLY A 342 -11.07 -9.69 0.45
N HIS A 343 -9.90 -10.31 0.32
CA HIS A 343 -8.75 -9.72 -0.35
C HIS A 343 -8.99 -9.67 -1.87
N VAL A 344 -8.74 -8.51 -2.47
CA VAL A 344 -8.94 -8.29 -3.90
C VAL A 344 -7.68 -8.71 -4.66
N PRO A 345 -7.76 -9.69 -5.58
CA PRO A 345 -6.63 -10.03 -6.46
C PRO A 345 -6.31 -8.91 -7.44
N SER A 346 -5.03 -8.69 -7.74
CA SER A 346 -4.59 -7.78 -8.79
C SER A 346 -4.94 -8.31 -10.17
N GLU A 347 -4.72 -9.60 -10.41
CA GLU A 347 -4.93 -10.28 -11.69
C GLU A 347 -5.76 -11.55 -11.47
N PRO A 348 -7.08 -11.41 -11.20
CA PRO A 348 -7.95 -12.56 -10.93
C PRO A 348 -8.03 -13.49 -12.13
N PRO A 349 -7.71 -14.80 -11.97
CA PRO A 349 -7.85 -15.76 -13.05
C PRO A 349 -9.33 -15.99 -13.38
N HIS A 350 -9.68 -15.78 -14.65
CA HIS A 350 -11.03 -15.95 -15.18
C HIS A 350 -10.99 -16.32 -16.67
N GLU A 351 -12.06 -16.93 -17.18
CA GLU A 351 -12.22 -17.24 -18.61
C GLU A 351 -12.97 -16.14 -19.34
N THR A 352 -14.08 -15.69 -18.77
CA THR A 352 -14.90 -14.63 -19.35
C THR A 352 -15.47 -13.74 -18.27
N ALA A 353 -15.48 -12.44 -18.53
CA ALA A 353 -16.18 -11.45 -17.73
C ALA A 353 -17.13 -10.66 -18.63
N THR A 354 -18.36 -10.42 -18.17
CA THR A 354 -19.36 -9.64 -18.89
C THR A 354 -20.16 -8.77 -17.92
N THR A 355 -20.24 -7.48 -18.21
CA THR A 355 -21.10 -6.53 -17.51
C THR A 355 -22.11 -5.94 -18.47
N THR A 356 -23.39 -5.97 -18.12
CA THR A 356 -24.49 -5.39 -18.90
C THR A 356 -25.19 -4.30 -18.12
N LEU A 357 -25.67 -3.28 -18.83
CA LEU A 357 -26.46 -2.19 -18.28
C LEU A 357 -27.81 -2.12 -18.99
N HIS A 358 -28.87 -2.13 -18.21
CA HIS A 358 -30.23 -1.86 -18.67
C HIS A 358 -30.74 -0.56 -18.08
N ARG A 359 -31.53 0.18 -18.87
CA ARG A 359 -32.29 1.36 -18.46
C ARG A 359 -33.76 1.09 -18.73
N ASP A 360 -34.59 1.22 -17.70
CA ASP A 360 -36.04 0.95 -17.74
C ASP A 360 -36.38 -0.40 -18.38
N GLY A 361 -35.55 -1.41 -18.09
CA GLY A 361 -35.69 -2.78 -18.61
C GLY A 361 -35.06 -3.03 -19.98
N VAL A 362 -34.61 -2.00 -20.70
CA VAL A 362 -33.99 -2.13 -22.03
C VAL A 362 -32.47 -2.18 -21.92
N LEU A 363 -31.82 -3.14 -22.57
CA LEU A 363 -30.36 -3.24 -22.64
C LEU A 363 -29.79 -2.04 -23.41
N ILE A 364 -28.91 -1.27 -22.77
CA ILE A 364 -28.26 -0.08 -23.36
C ILE A 364 -26.74 -0.22 -23.46
N GLY A 365 -26.15 -1.27 -22.87
CA GLY A 365 -24.71 -1.48 -22.97
C GLY A 365 -24.24 -2.85 -22.50
N LYS A 366 -23.12 -3.28 -23.08
CA LYS A 366 -22.36 -4.48 -22.69
C LYS A 366 -20.86 -4.17 -22.69
N ARG A 367 -20.14 -4.65 -21.68
CA ARG A 367 -18.67 -4.65 -21.58
C ARG A 367 -18.21 -6.08 -21.30
N THR A 368 -17.02 -6.41 -21.77
CA THR A 368 -16.42 -7.74 -21.63
C THR A 368 -14.95 -7.63 -21.28
N GLY A 369 -14.40 -8.64 -20.60
CA GLY A 369 -12.96 -8.79 -20.35
C GLY A 369 -12.45 -8.25 -19.01
N ASP A 370 -13.14 -7.31 -18.37
CA ASP A 370 -12.77 -6.83 -17.03
C ASP A 370 -13.76 -7.39 -15.97
N PRO A 371 -13.30 -8.18 -14.97
CA PRO A 371 -14.13 -8.76 -13.93
C PRO A 371 -14.44 -7.80 -12.77
N ARG A 372 -14.09 -6.52 -12.89
CA ARG A 372 -14.21 -5.52 -11.82
C ARG A 372 -14.82 -4.22 -12.31
N ARG A 373 -14.31 -3.67 -13.41
CA ARG A 373 -14.64 -2.32 -13.90
C ARG A 373 -15.49 -2.34 -15.15
N ALA A 374 -16.39 -1.37 -15.26
CA ALA A 374 -17.11 -1.07 -16.49
C ALA A 374 -17.60 0.37 -16.51
N SER A 375 -17.50 1.05 -17.64
CA SER A 375 -18.07 2.38 -17.87
C SER A 375 -19.12 2.37 -18.98
N PHE A 376 -20.19 3.14 -18.77
CA PHE A 376 -21.28 3.32 -19.71
C PHE A 376 -21.69 4.79 -19.79
N THR A 377 -21.75 5.33 -21.01
CA THR A 377 -22.51 6.56 -21.27
C THR A 377 -23.99 6.21 -21.31
N VAL A 378 -24.81 6.97 -20.57
CA VAL A 378 -26.26 6.76 -20.46
C VAL A 378 -27.01 7.98 -20.97
N PRO A 379 -28.26 7.81 -21.48
CA PRO A 379 -29.09 8.95 -21.82
C PRO A 379 -29.30 9.87 -20.61
N PRO A 380 -29.39 11.21 -20.81
CA PRO A 380 -29.68 12.14 -19.74
C PRO A 380 -31.00 11.86 -19.02
N GLY A 381 -31.09 12.34 -17.78
CA GLY A 381 -32.28 12.28 -16.95
C GLY A 381 -32.37 11.06 -16.03
N ARG A 382 -33.41 11.05 -15.21
CA ARG A 382 -33.63 10.04 -14.17
C ARG A 382 -34.28 8.78 -14.75
N ALA A 383 -33.76 7.61 -14.41
CA ALA A 383 -34.29 6.32 -14.85
C ALA A 383 -33.97 5.18 -13.86
N ALA A 384 -34.69 4.07 -14.00
CA ALA A 384 -34.35 2.84 -13.29
C ALA A 384 -33.24 2.11 -14.05
N TYR A 385 -32.17 1.73 -13.36
CA TYR A 385 -31.05 1.01 -13.95
C TYR A 385 -30.91 -0.38 -13.36
N ARG A 386 -30.45 -1.31 -14.20
CA ARG A 386 -29.97 -2.62 -13.77
C ARG A 386 -28.58 -2.88 -14.32
N ILE A 387 -27.60 -3.04 -13.44
CA ILE A 387 -26.26 -3.50 -13.80
C ILE A 387 -26.18 -4.99 -13.44
N THR A 388 -25.74 -5.82 -14.38
CA THR A 388 -25.44 -7.23 -14.10
C THR A 388 -24.02 -7.53 -14.53
N SER A 389 -23.17 -7.90 -13.58
CA SER A 389 -21.82 -8.41 -13.83
C SER A 389 -21.80 -9.93 -13.63
N THR A 390 -21.12 -10.64 -14.53
CA THR A 390 -20.96 -12.09 -14.50
C THR A 390 -19.55 -12.46 -14.89
N VAL A 391 -18.90 -13.27 -14.07
CA VAL A 391 -17.55 -13.77 -14.29
C VAL A 391 -17.59 -15.29 -14.23
N ASN A 392 -17.10 -15.94 -15.29
CA ASN A 392 -16.88 -17.39 -15.32
C ASN A 392 -15.39 -17.66 -15.13
N ARG A 393 -15.07 -18.64 -14.29
CA ARG A 393 -13.71 -19.06 -14.00
C ARG A 393 -13.50 -20.47 -14.51
N GLY A 394 -12.32 -20.70 -15.10
CA GLY A 394 -11.87 -22.03 -15.46
C GLY A 394 -11.42 -22.80 -14.22
N GLY A 395 -11.64 -24.12 -14.23
CA GLY A 395 -11.20 -25.02 -13.17
C GLY A 395 -12.19 -26.14 -12.86
N ALA A 396 -11.70 -27.13 -12.12
CA ALA A 396 -12.59 -28.11 -11.48
C ALA A 396 -13.38 -27.42 -10.35
N PRO A 397 -14.62 -27.87 -10.03
CA PRO A 397 -15.39 -27.28 -8.92
C PRO A 397 -14.55 -27.18 -7.61
N GLY A 398 -14.97 -26.36 -6.64
CA GLY A 398 -14.23 -26.15 -5.37
C GLY A 398 -13.49 -24.80 -5.28
N THR A 399 -13.51 -24.05 -6.37
CA THR A 399 -13.40 -22.60 -6.42
C THR A 399 -14.61 -22.11 -7.24
N ALA A 400 -15.25 -20.99 -6.86
CA ALA A 400 -16.47 -20.54 -7.51
C ALA A 400 -16.29 -20.51 -9.05
N THR A 401 -17.05 -21.34 -9.78
CA THR A 401 -16.93 -21.51 -11.24
C THR A 401 -17.66 -20.40 -11.99
N ARG A 402 -18.69 -19.82 -11.36
CA ARG A 402 -19.40 -18.66 -11.86
C ARG A 402 -19.83 -17.75 -10.72
N VAL A 403 -19.50 -16.47 -10.83
CA VAL A 403 -19.95 -15.41 -9.94
C VAL A 403 -20.82 -14.44 -10.72
N SER A 404 -22.00 -14.13 -10.20
CA SER A 404 -22.90 -13.13 -10.79
C SER A 404 -23.49 -12.22 -9.72
N ALA A 405 -23.58 -10.93 -10.03
CA ALA A 405 -24.29 -9.94 -9.21
C ALA A 405 -25.09 -9.00 -10.11
N SER A 406 -26.35 -8.77 -9.74
CA SER A 406 -27.28 -7.88 -10.41
C SER A 406 -27.81 -6.86 -9.42
N TRP A 407 -27.55 -5.58 -9.69
CA TRP A 407 -28.01 -4.45 -8.88
C TRP A 407 -29.13 -3.72 -9.61
N THR A 408 -30.17 -3.32 -8.89
CA THR A 408 -31.14 -2.34 -9.39
C THR A 408 -31.19 -1.12 -8.48
N PHE A 409 -31.22 0.05 -9.09
CA PHE A 409 -31.24 1.35 -8.41
C PHE A 409 -31.84 2.40 -9.34
N THR A 410 -32.16 3.57 -8.78
CA THR A 410 -32.56 4.73 -9.57
C THR A 410 -31.45 5.77 -9.56
N SER A 411 -31.12 6.32 -10.72
CA SER A 411 -30.10 7.37 -10.87
C SER A 411 -30.52 8.37 -11.95
N GLY A 412 -29.95 9.57 -11.95
CA GLY A 412 -30.17 10.61 -12.95
C GLY A 412 -28.90 11.39 -13.26
N THR A 413 -28.95 12.30 -14.22
CA THR A 413 -27.82 13.19 -14.56
C THR A 413 -27.39 14.00 -13.34
N THR A 414 -26.07 14.13 -13.16
CA THR A 414 -25.45 14.87 -12.06
C THR A 414 -24.49 15.94 -12.61
N THR A 415 -24.18 16.96 -11.82
CA THR A 415 -23.20 18.00 -12.20
C THR A 415 -21.76 17.65 -11.81
N GLY A 416 -21.57 16.47 -11.24
CA GLY A 416 -20.29 15.94 -10.75
C GLY A 416 -20.47 14.51 -10.21
N PRO A 417 -19.41 13.88 -9.69
CA PRO A 417 -19.45 12.49 -9.26
C PRO A 417 -20.33 12.30 -8.01
N VAL A 418 -21.34 11.43 -8.13
CA VAL A 418 -22.24 11.05 -7.04
C VAL A 418 -22.23 9.52 -6.89
N PRO A 419 -21.94 8.98 -5.69
CA PRO A 419 -22.06 7.56 -5.40
C PRO A 419 -23.48 7.03 -5.65
N VAL A 420 -23.58 5.90 -6.33
CA VAL A 420 -24.83 5.14 -6.47
C VAL A 420 -24.85 4.03 -5.42
N PRO A 421 -25.93 3.91 -4.63
CA PRO A 421 -26.01 2.91 -3.56
C PRO A 421 -26.07 1.49 -4.15
N VAL A 422 -25.00 0.75 -3.97
CA VAL A 422 -24.93 -0.69 -4.25
C VAL A 422 -24.57 -1.46 -2.98
N SER A 423 -24.97 -2.73 -2.92
CA SER A 423 -24.65 -3.63 -1.83
C SER A 423 -24.10 -4.94 -2.36
N VAL A 424 -23.29 -5.64 -1.57
CA VAL A 424 -22.83 -7.01 -1.85
C VAL A 424 -22.99 -7.87 -0.61
N VAL A 425 -23.01 -9.20 -0.80
CA VAL A 425 -23.07 -10.16 0.31
C VAL A 425 -21.81 -11.02 0.30
N ARG A 426 -21.13 -11.09 1.45
CA ARG A 426 -19.98 -11.97 1.68
C ARG A 426 -20.41 -13.21 2.44
N PHE A 427 -19.93 -14.38 1.99
CA PHE A 427 -20.08 -15.66 2.68
C PHE A 427 -18.69 -16.14 3.08
N SER A 428 -18.44 -16.36 4.38
CA SER A 428 -17.12 -16.68 4.90
C SER A 428 -17.10 -17.94 5.78
N PRO A 429 -17.45 -19.12 5.23
CA PRO A 429 -17.37 -20.36 5.99
C PRO A 429 -15.92 -20.70 6.35
N GLU A 430 -15.73 -21.36 7.49
CA GLU A 430 -14.43 -21.97 7.82
C GLU A 430 -14.25 -23.24 6.99
N LEU A 431 -13.26 -23.21 6.09
CA LEU A 431 -12.92 -24.32 5.20
C LEU A 431 -11.55 -24.89 5.55
N SER A 432 -11.27 -26.11 5.11
CA SER A 432 -9.93 -26.67 5.18
C SER A 432 -8.95 -25.89 4.30
N PRO A 433 -7.61 -26.05 4.48
CA PRO A 433 -6.61 -25.40 3.63
C PRO A 433 -6.71 -25.72 2.12
N THR A 434 -7.49 -26.73 1.74
CA THR A 434 -7.77 -27.07 0.33
C THR A 434 -9.10 -26.47 -0.17
N GLY A 435 -9.72 -25.58 0.60
CA GLY A 435 -11.00 -24.95 0.26
C GLY A 435 -12.20 -25.89 0.35
N THR A 436 -12.13 -26.93 1.20
CA THR A 436 -13.18 -27.95 1.30
C THR A 436 -13.75 -28.08 2.71
N ALA A 437 -15.00 -28.51 2.81
CA ALA A 437 -15.68 -28.82 4.07
C ALA A 437 -15.98 -30.32 4.17
N ALA A 438 -16.12 -30.85 5.39
CA ALA A 438 -16.41 -32.26 5.58
C ALA A 438 -17.80 -32.64 5.02
N ALA A 439 -17.89 -33.71 4.23
CA ALA A 439 -19.15 -34.24 3.72
C ALA A 439 -20.09 -34.65 4.86
N GLY A 440 -21.38 -34.39 4.68
CA GLY A 440 -22.41 -34.75 5.66
C GLY A 440 -22.31 -34.03 7.02
N ALA A 441 -21.37 -33.11 7.23
CA ALA A 441 -21.31 -32.27 8.42
C ALA A 441 -22.27 -31.07 8.30
N GLN A 442 -22.64 -30.46 9.43
CA GLN A 442 -23.22 -29.12 9.41
C GLN A 442 -22.09 -28.09 9.32
N LEU A 443 -22.21 -27.15 8.38
CA LEU A 443 -21.28 -26.05 8.20
C LEU A 443 -21.97 -24.74 8.52
N ARG A 444 -21.35 -23.95 9.40
CA ARG A 444 -21.76 -22.57 9.66
C ARG A 444 -21.15 -21.66 8.59
N VAL A 445 -22.00 -20.86 7.94
CA VAL A 445 -21.60 -19.92 6.89
C VAL A 445 -21.97 -18.50 7.34
N PRO A 446 -21.05 -17.76 7.97
CA PRO A 446 -21.26 -16.35 8.27
C PRO A 446 -21.63 -15.54 7.03
N VAL A 447 -22.51 -14.56 7.23
CA VAL A 447 -23.01 -13.67 6.18
C VAL A 447 -22.76 -12.23 6.60
N THR A 448 -22.07 -11.47 5.74
CA THR A 448 -21.85 -10.03 5.93
C THR A 448 -22.41 -9.27 4.75
N VAL A 449 -23.22 -8.25 5.02
CA VAL A 449 -23.71 -7.31 4.01
C VAL A 449 -22.78 -6.11 3.98
N LEU A 450 -22.30 -5.72 2.80
CA LEU A 450 -21.49 -4.51 2.62
C LEU A 450 -22.26 -3.51 1.74
N GLY A 451 -21.98 -2.22 1.93
CA GLY A 451 -22.52 -1.15 1.09
C GLY A 451 -23.82 -0.55 1.61
N ALA A 452 -24.71 -0.15 0.70
CA ALA A 452 -25.89 0.64 1.03
C ALA A 452 -26.81 0.00 2.08
N ALA A 453 -26.91 -1.33 2.06
CA ALA A 453 -27.78 -2.10 2.95
C ALA A 453 -27.13 -2.47 4.30
N ASP A 454 -25.86 -2.15 4.53
CA ASP A 454 -25.18 -2.40 5.80
C ASP A 454 -25.78 -1.56 6.97
N GLY A 455 -25.48 -1.93 8.22
CA GLY A 455 -25.85 -1.16 9.41
C GLY A 455 -27.35 -1.18 9.71
N GLY A 456 -28.03 -2.28 9.42
CA GLY A 456 -29.48 -2.43 9.66
C GLY A 456 -30.37 -1.82 8.57
N ARG A 457 -29.81 -1.46 7.40
CA ARG A 457 -30.57 -0.91 6.25
C ARG A 457 -31.10 -1.99 5.30
N VAL A 458 -31.10 -3.25 5.72
CA VAL A 458 -31.73 -4.35 5.01
C VAL A 458 -33.22 -4.34 5.29
N ARG A 459 -34.06 -4.13 4.27
CA ARG A 459 -35.53 -4.25 4.39
C ARG A 459 -35.98 -5.70 4.29
N SER A 460 -35.39 -6.45 3.38
CA SER A 460 -35.68 -7.87 3.17
C SER A 460 -34.46 -8.57 2.57
N ALA A 461 -34.18 -9.79 3.02
CA ALA A 461 -33.15 -10.64 2.43
C ALA A 461 -33.62 -12.09 2.36
N LEU A 462 -33.19 -12.80 1.32
CA LEU A 462 -33.39 -14.22 1.11
C LEU A 462 -32.03 -14.84 0.80
N TYR A 463 -31.72 -15.94 1.48
CA TYR A 463 -30.52 -16.71 1.26
C TYR A 463 -30.89 -18.14 0.89
N ALA A 464 -30.13 -18.71 -0.04
CA ALA A 464 -30.34 -20.07 -0.50
C ALA A 464 -29.02 -20.75 -0.86
N TYR A 465 -29.02 -22.08 -0.81
CA TYR A 465 -27.93 -22.89 -1.32
C TYR A 465 -28.43 -23.92 -2.33
N SER A 466 -27.50 -24.45 -3.12
CA SER A 466 -27.74 -25.49 -4.11
C SER A 466 -26.59 -26.51 -4.07
N THR A 467 -26.90 -27.77 -4.36
CA THR A 467 -25.92 -28.86 -4.49
C THR A 467 -25.94 -29.49 -5.89
N ASP A 468 -26.56 -28.83 -6.86
CA ASP A 468 -26.75 -29.27 -8.25
C ASP A 468 -26.33 -28.19 -9.26
N GLY A 469 -25.30 -27.40 -8.91
CA GLY A 469 -24.74 -26.36 -9.77
C GLY A 469 -25.63 -25.11 -9.92
N GLY A 470 -26.55 -24.88 -8.98
CA GLY A 470 -27.46 -23.73 -9.01
C GLY A 470 -28.74 -23.96 -9.81
N THR A 471 -29.07 -25.21 -10.14
CA THR A 471 -30.29 -25.57 -10.87
C THR A 471 -31.52 -25.47 -9.96
N THR A 472 -31.44 -26.01 -8.76
CA THR A 472 -32.48 -25.91 -7.72
C THR A 472 -31.93 -25.23 -6.47
N TRP A 473 -32.78 -24.48 -5.76
CA TRP A 473 -32.38 -23.64 -4.63
C TRP A 473 -33.20 -23.92 -3.38
N THR A 474 -32.51 -24.26 -2.28
CA THR A 474 -33.11 -24.45 -0.96
C THR A 474 -32.88 -23.20 -0.12
N ARG A 475 -33.96 -22.58 0.34
CA ARG A 475 -33.90 -21.40 1.22
C ARG A 475 -33.38 -21.79 2.60
N VAL A 476 -32.54 -20.94 3.19
CA VAL A 476 -31.98 -21.15 4.54
C VAL A 476 -32.10 -19.85 5.35
N PRO A 477 -32.64 -19.90 6.57
CA PRO A 477 -32.70 -18.72 7.42
C PRO A 477 -31.30 -18.32 7.90
N VAL A 478 -31.13 -17.02 8.18
CA VAL A 478 -29.93 -16.51 8.86
C VAL A 478 -30.22 -16.46 10.35
N GLU A 479 -29.41 -17.18 11.13
CA GLU A 479 -29.47 -17.19 12.58
C GLU A 479 -28.14 -16.68 13.14
N ARG A 480 -28.20 -15.66 14.01
CA ARG A 480 -26.99 -15.05 14.63
C ARG A 480 -25.91 -14.74 13.57
N GLY A 481 -26.34 -14.14 12.45
CA GLY A 481 -25.47 -13.70 11.36
C GLY A 481 -24.88 -14.82 10.47
N ALA A 482 -25.42 -16.04 10.51
CA ALA A 482 -24.94 -17.13 9.66
C ALA A 482 -26.05 -18.04 9.13
N LEU A 483 -25.78 -18.69 8.01
CA LEU A 483 -26.51 -19.87 7.53
C LEU A 483 -25.94 -21.13 8.19
N THR A 484 -26.77 -22.15 8.33
CA THR A 484 -26.32 -23.51 8.68
C THR A 484 -26.69 -24.45 7.54
N ILE A 485 -25.68 -25.01 6.88
CA ILE A 485 -25.86 -25.88 5.71
C ILE A 485 -25.43 -27.30 6.07
N ARG A 486 -26.29 -28.28 5.78
CA ARG A 486 -25.89 -29.70 5.80
C ARG A 486 -25.13 -30.00 4.52
N ASN A 487 -23.84 -30.26 4.64
CA ASN A 487 -22.98 -30.52 3.50
C ASN A 487 -23.41 -31.80 2.76
N PRO A 488 -23.39 -31.78 1.41
CA PRO A 488 -23.67 -32.97 0.60
C PRO A 488 -22.57 -34.05 0.75
N ARG A 489 -22.75 -35.17 0.03
CA ARG A 489 -21.72 -36.21 -0.11
C ARG A 489 -20.41 -35.64 -0.65
N ALA A 490 -19.30 -36.35 -0.44
CA ALA A 490 -17.98 -35.96 -0.92
C ALA A 490 -17.96 -35.71 -2.44
N GLY A 491 -17.13 -34.75 -2.86
CA GLY A 491 -16.93 -34.35 -4.24
C GLY A 491 -17.99 -33.41 -4.81
N THR A 492 -19.03 -33.07 -4.06
CA THR A 492 -20.13 -32.20 -4.50
C THR A 492 -19.81 -30.72 -4.25
N GLY A 493 -20.05 -29.87 -5.26
CA GLY A 493 -19.99 -28.42 -5.14
C GLY A 493 -21.24 -27.86 -4.46
N VAL A 494 -21.06 -26.88 -3.58
CA VAL A 494 -22.15 -26.13 -2.95
C VAL A 494 -22.16 -24.73 -3.54
N SER A 495 -23.31 -24.31 -4.06
CA SER A 495 -23.53 -22.95 -4.59
C SER A 495 -24.32 -22.12 -3.59
N LEU A 496 -24.09 -20.80 -3.56
CA LEU A 496 -24.71 -19.86 -2.63
C LEU A 496 -25.42 -18.74 -3.39
N ARG A 497 -26.58 -18.31 -2.89
CA ARG A 497 -27.36 -17.20 -3.47
C ARG A 497 -27.87 -16.29 -2.38
N ALA A 498 -27.84 -14.99 -2.67
CA ALA A 498 -28.46 -13.95 -1.87
C ALA A 498 -29.35 -13.07 -2.75
N GLU A 499 -30.51 -12.71 -2.22
CA GLU A 499 -31.35 -11.64 -2.72
C GLU A 499 -31.58 -10.66 -1.59
N LEU A 500 -31.42 -9.37 -1.86
CA LEU A 500 -31.50 -8.34 -0.85
C LEU A 500 -32.21 -7.11 -1.42
N THR A 501 -32.99 -6.45 -0.57
CA THR A 501 -33.53 -5.12 -0.84
C THR A 501 -33.25 -4.22 0.36
N ASP A 502 -32.68 -3.05 0.11
CA ASP A 502 -32.42 -2.06 1.15
C ASP A 502 -33.67 -1.22 1.47
N THR A 503 -33.57 -0.37 2.51
CA THR A 503 -34.65 0.53 2.92
C THR A 503 -34.97 1.63 1.89
N ALA A 504 -34.07 1.92 0.96
CA ALA A 504 -34.27 2.86 -0.14
C ALA A 504 -34.87 2.20 -1.39
N GLY A 505 -35.05 0.88 -1.39
CA GLY A 505 -35.63 0.11 -2.48
C GLY A 505 -34.63 -0.35 -3.54
N ASN A 506 -33.32 -0.16 -3.33
CA ASN A 506 -32.31 -0.74 -4.22
C ASN A 506 -32.19 -2.24 -3.95
N THR A 507 -31.94 -3.02 -5.00
CA THR A 507 -31.90 -4.48 -4.89
C THR A 507 -30.56 -5.07 -5.31
N LEU A 508 -30.25 -6.23 -4.74
CA LEU A 508 -29.16 -7.11 -5.14
C LEU A 508 -29.71 -8.52 -5.39
N THR A 509 -29.28 -9.15 -6.47
CA THR A 509 -29.31 -10.60 -6.64
C THR A 509 -27.90 -11.09 -6.90
N GLN A 510 -27.38 -11.98 -6.07
CA GLN A 510 -26.03 -12.50 -6.15
C GLN A 510 -26.04 -14.03 -6.16
N THR A 511 -25.26 -14.64 -7.05
CA THR A 511 -25.13 -16.09 -7.18
C THR A 511 -23.68 -16.48 -7.32
N LEU A 512 -23.23 -17.42 -6.48
CA LEU A 512 -21.90 -18.02 -6.46
C LEU A 512 -22.06 -19.51 -6.74
N VAL A 513 -21.78 -19.95 -7.96
CA VAL A 513 -21.84 -21.36 -8.35
C VAL A 513 -20.55 -22.06 -7.93
N ASP A 514 -20.68 -23.25 -7.33
CA ASP A 514 -19.57 -24.04 -6.77
C ASP A 514 -18.69 -23.23 -5.80
N ALA A 515 -19.35 -22.44 -4.94
CA ALA A 515 -18.74 -21.58 -3.93
C ALA A 515 -17.66 -22.30 -3.09
N TYR A 516 -17.93 -23.55 -2.69
CA TYR A 516 -16.97 -24.45 -2.05
C TYR A 516 -17.31 -25.92 -2.35
N ARG A 517 -16.45 -26.85 -1.93
CA ARG A 517 -16.66 -28.30 -2.09
C ARG A 517 -16.67 -29.08 -0.80
N THR A 518 -17.21 -30.30 -0.88
CA THR A 518 -17.14 -31.30 0.20
C THR A 518 -16.09 -32.36 -0.07
N HIS A 519 -15.42 -32.83 0.99
CA HIS A 519 -14.46 -33.96 0.97
C HIS A 519 -14.94 -35.14 1.80
#